data_AF-A0A420ZBK5-F1
#
_entry.id   AF-A0A420ZBK5-F1
#
_cell.length_a   1.000
_cell.length_b   1.000
_cell.length_c   1.000
_cell.angle_alpha   90.00
_cell.angle_beta   90.00
_cell.angle_gamma   90.00
#
_symmetry.space_group_name_H-M   'P 1'
#
loop_
_entity.id
_entity.type
_entity.pdbx_description
1 polymer ?
#
loop_
_entity_poly.entity_id
_entity_poly.type
_entity_poly.pdbx_seq_one_letter_code
_entity_poly.pdbx_strand_id
1 'polypeptide(L)' 'MSKTFEFYLILHYKTGKARILTTKRFRKSDLSPYEIPIKVTIKVNVPEKPIMQARGEITLSEEKVTDILIEEL' A
#
# COMPACT_ATOMS: atom_id res chain seq x y z
N MET A 1 3.59 -22.03 12.13
CA MET A 1 2.28 -21.36 12.33
C MET A 1 2.05 -20.38 11.19
N SER A 2 0.85 -20.34 10.59
CA SER A 2 0.52 -19.37 9.53
C SER A 2 -0.24 -18.18 10.10
N LYS A 3 0.06 -16.97 9.64
CA LYS A 3 -0.66 -15.74 9.98
C LYS A 3 -0.95 -14.93 8.72
N THR A 4 -2.12 -14.31 8.68
CA THR A 4 -2.50 -13.38 7.61
C THR A 4 -2.33 -11.96 8.11
N PHE A 5 -1.62 -11.13 7.33
CA PHE A 5 -1.43 -9.72 7.59
C PHE A 5 -2.24 -8.93 6.57
N GLU A 6 -3.06 -8.01 7.05
CA GLU A 6 -3.82 -7.06 6.24
C GLU A 6 -3.37 -5.65 6.60
N PHE A 7 -2.94 -4.89 5.60
CA PHE A 7 -2.54 -3.49 5.79
C PHE A 7 -2.69 -2.71 4.47
N TYR A 8 -2.59 -1.39 4.57
CA TYR A 8 -2.46 -0.51 3.42
C TYR A 8 -1.01 -0.02 3.32
N LEU A 9 -0.41 -0.19 2.15
CA LEU A 9 0.86 0.41 1.79
C LEU A 9 0.56 1.74 1.08
N ILE A 10 0.88 2.84 1.71
CA ILE A 10 0.70 4.18 1.14
C ILE A 10 2.00 4.57 0.45
N LEU A 11 1.96 4.77 -0.86
CA LEU A 11 3.11 5.11 -1.68
C LEU A 11 3.03 6.56 -2.15
N HIS A 12 4.07 7.34 -1.93
CA HIS A 12 4.16 8.70 -2.46
C HIS A 12 4.88 8.68 -3.81
N TYR A 13 4.15 8.76 -4.93
CA TYR A 13 4.74 8.50 -6.26
C TYR A 13 5.82 9.52 -6.66
N LYS A 14 5.71 10.78 -6.19
CA LYS A 14 6.75 11.81 -6.47
C LYS A 14 8.06 11.61 -5.71
N THR A 15 8.01 11.10 -4.47
CA THR A 15 9.20 11.04 -3.60
C THR A 15 9.73 9.63 -3.42
N GLY A 16 9.01 8.60 -3.90
CA GLY A 16 9.35 7.19 -3.68
C GLY A 16 9.26 6.74 -2.22
N LYS A 17 8.67 7.55 -1.33
CA LYS A 17 8.52 7.22 0.09
C LYS A 17 7.31 6.31 0.28
N ALA A 18 7.37 5.44 1.27
CA ALA A 18 6.29 4.53 1.62
C ALA A 18 6.02 4.51 3.13
N ARG A 19 4.75 4.31 3.51
CA ARG A 19 4.34 4.07 4.90
C ARG A 19 3.27 2.99 4.97
N ILE A 20 3.18 2.31 6.11
CA ILE A 20 2.19 1.25 6.35
C ILE A 20 1.10 1.80 7.27
N LEU A 21 -0.16 1.58 6.89
CA LEU A 21 -1.33 1.80 7.72
C LEU A 21 -1.99 0.45 8.03
N THR A 22 -2.02 0.09 9.31
CA THR A 22 -2.70 -1.13 9.79
C THR A 22 -4.18 -0.91 10.10
N THR A 23 -4.63 0.34 10.11
CA THR A 23 -6.05 0.67 10.28
C THR A 23 -6.85 0.32 9.03
N LYS A 24 -8.04 -0.26 9.23
CA LYS A 24 -9.01 -0.53 8.15
C LYS A 24 -9.70 0.73 7.64
N ARG A 25 -9.53 1.87 8.30
CA ARG A 25 -10.22 3.12 7.97
C ARG A 25 -9.21 4.27 7.94
N PHE A 26 -9.00 4.82 6.76
CA PHE A 26 -8.49 6.16 6.52
C PHE A 26 -9.48 6.85 5.60
N ARG A 27 -9.67 8.16 5.76
CA ARG A 27 -10.48 8.94 4.84
C ARG A 27 -9.60 9.34 3.66
N LYS A 28 -10.20 9.51 2.48
CA LYS A 28 -9.48 10.07 1.32
C LYS A 28 -8.83 11.42 1.66
N SER A 29 -9.48 12.22 2.53
CA SER A 29 -8.95 13.50 3.05
C SER A 29 -7.64 13.36 3.83
N ASP A 30 -7.31 12.17 4.32
CA ASP A 30 -6.09 11.91 5.10
C ASP A 30 -4.89 11.56 4.20
N LEU A 31 -5.11 11.50 2.88
CA LEU A 31 -4.09 11.23 1.88
C LEU A 31 -3.76 12.49 1.09
N SER A 32 -2.47 12.68 0.82
CA SER A 32 -2.04 13.66 -0.17
C SER A 32 -2.49 13.25 -1.58
N PRO A 33 -2.69 14.19 -2.52
CA PRO A 33 -2.93 13.88 -3.94
C PRO A 33 -1.82 13.03 -4.59
N TYR A 34 -0.65 12.96 -3.94
CA TYR A 34 0.48 12.17 -4.41
C TYR A 34 0.63 10.81 -3.71
N GLU A 35 -0.25 10.51 -2.74
CA GLU A 35 -0.26 9.27 -2.00
C GLU A 35 -1.25 8.27 -2.61
N ILE A 36 -0.72 7.10 -2.98
CA ILE A 36 -1.47 6.00 -3.57
C ILE A 36 -1.61 4.90 -2.52
N PRO A 37 -2.84 4.60 -2.05
CA PRO A 37 -3.07 3.51 -1.12
C PRO A 37 -3.17 2.16 -1.85
N ILE A 38 -2.32 1.20 -1.49
CA ILE A 38 -2.38 -0.18 -1.97
C ILE A 38 -2.84 -1.07 -0.82
N LYS A 39 -3.98 -1.74 -0.98
CA LYS A 39 -4.42 -2.75 -0.02
C LYS A 39 -3.59 -4.02 -0.20
N VAL A 40 -2.93 -4.46 0.86
CA VAL A 40 -2.04 -5.62 0.86
C VAL A 40 -2.58 -6.66 1.83
N THR A 41 -2.74 -7.89 1.33
CA THR A 41 -3.05 -9.08 2.13
C THR A 41 -1.96 -10.12 1.87
N ILE A 42 -1.14 -10.40 2.88
CA ILE A 42 -0.04 -11.37 2.76
C ILE A 42 -0.22 -12.46 3.81
N LYS A 43 -0.19 -13.72 3.36
CA LYS A 43 -0.13 -14.89 4.24
C LYS A 43 1.32 -15.27 4.47
N VAL A 44 1.79 -15.15 5.71
CA VAL A 44 3.16 -15.51 6.08
C VAL A 44 3.12 -16.78 6.92
N ASN A 45 3.87 -17.78 6.48
CA ASN A 45 4.24 -18.91 7.33
C ASN A 45 5.48 -18.48 8.11
N VAL A 46 5.38 -18.30 9.42
CA VAL A 46 6.49 -17.76 10.23
C VAL A 46 7.53 -18.89 10.44
N PRO A 47 8.74 -18.83 9.85
CA PRO A 47 9.85 -19.71 10.23
C PRO A 47 10.55 -19.16 11.48
N GLU A 48 11.37 -19.99 12.15
CA GLU A 48 12.10 -19.59 13.37
C GLU A 48 13.20 -18.53 13.15
N LYS A 49 13.44 -18.10 11.90
CA LYS A 49 14.51 -17.15 11.56
C LYS A 49 14.01 -15.70 11.53
N PRO A 50 14.84 -14.73 11.97
CA PRO A 50 14.36 -13.39 12.33
C PRO A 50 14.13 -12.42 11.15
N ILE A 51 14.60 -12.71 9.92
CA ILE A 51 14.51 -11.77 8.78
C ILE A 51 14.10 -12.51 7.50
N MET A 52 13.07 -11.99 6.83
CA MET A 52 12.56 -12.47 5.54
C MET A 52 12.47 -11.31 4.56
N GLN A 53 13.01 -11.47 3.34
CA GLN A 53 12.89 -10.49 2.25
C GLN A 53 11.78 -10.92 1.30
N ALA A 54 10.79 -10.05 1.08
CA ALA A 54 9.80 -10.21 0.02
C ALA A 54 10.12 -9.23 -1.11
N ARG A 55 10.09 -9.71 -2.36
CA ARG A 55 10.18 -8.89 -3.57
C ARG A 55 8.91 -9.07 -4.37
N GLY A 56 8.38 -7.98 -4.89
CA GLY A 56 7.21 -7.97 -5.76
C GLY A 56 7.23 -6.72 -6.61
N GLU A 57 6.63 -6.81 -7.78
CA GLU A 57 6.43 -5.69 -8.69
C GLU A 57 4.92 -5.50 -8.87
N ILE A 58 4.47 -4.26 -8.79
CA ILE A 58 3.07 -3.89 -8.99
C ILE A 58 3.04 -2.80 -10.05
N THR A 59 2.43 -3.11 -11.19
CA THR A 59 2.15 -2.13 -12.23
C THR A 59 0.79 -1.49 -11.95
N LEU A 60 0.77 -0.16 -11.81
CA LEU A 60 -0.46 0.62 -11.73
C LEU A 60 -0.83 1.10 -13.13
N SER A 61 -2.10 0.98 -13.52
CA SER A 61 -2.58 1.55 -14.79
C SER A 61 -2.73 3.07 -14.66
N GLU A 62 -2.43 3.81 -15.72
CA GLU A 62 -2.53 5.27 -15.74
C GLU A 62 -3.94 5.75 -15.38
N GLU A 63 -4.99 5.10 -15.89
CA GLU A 63 -6.39 5.40 -15.55
C GLU A 63 -6.67 5.42 -14.05
N LYS A 64 -6.08 4.48 -13.28
CA LYS A 64 -6.23 4.42 -11.82
C LYS A 64 -5.46 5.51 -11.09
N VAL A 65 -4.43 6.07 -11.73
CA VAL A 65 -3.72 7.24 -11.23
C VAL A 65 -4.51 8.51 -11.57
N THR A 66 -5.16 8.55 -12.73
CA THR A 66 -5.94 9.71 -13.20
C THR A 66 -7.29 9.84 -12.49
N ASP A 67 -7.98 8.75 -12.15
CA ASP A 67 -9.21 8.79 -11.32
C ASP A 67 -8.93 9.36 -9.91
N ILE A 68 -7.68 9.25 -9.43
CA ILE A 68 -7.23 9.88 -8.18
C ILE A 68 -7.03 11.40 -8.36
N LEU A 69 -6.74 11.86 -9.58
CA LEU A 69 -6.46 13.26 -9.92
C LEU A 69 -7.69 14.05 -10.43
N ILE A 70 -8.67 13.40 -11.07
CA ILE A 70 -9.81 14.08 -11.72
C ILE A 70 -10.94 14.45 -10.74
N GLU A 71 -11.05 13.81 -9.57
CA GLU A 71 -11.99 14.25 -8.53
C GLU A 71 -11.62 15.61 -7.88
N GLU A 72 -10.56 16.29 -8.36
CA GLU A 72 -10.10 17.63 -7.91
C GLU A 72 -10.64 18.82 -8.73
N LEU A 73 -11.53 18.62 -9.72
CA LEU A 73 -12.19 19.72 -10.46
C LEU A 73 -13.65 19.95 -10.05
#